data_AF-W4M4S9-F1
#
_entry.id   AF-W4M4S9-F1
#
_cell.length_a   1.000
_cell.length_b   1.000
_cell.length_c   1.000
_cell.angle_alpha   90.00
_cell.angle_beta   90.00
_cell.angle_gamma   90.00
#
_symmetry.space_group_name_H-M   'P 1'
#
loop_
_entity.id
_entity.type
_entity.pdbx_description
1 polymer ?
#
loop_
_entity_poly.entity_id
_entity_poly.type
_entity_poly.pdbx_seq_one_letter_code
_entity_poly.pdbx_strand_id
1 'polypeptide(L)'
;FWDGQSCFYMSVNRNKRNIAVNLKHPQGVEVVKKLAAKADVMIESFRTGTMDKMGLGYEDVKAMNPRIVYCAISGFGRTGPLSQKGGYDLMVQAYSGLMSTTGEPDRTPLRIGFSLVDITCGWVAYGGIMTALYQREKTGQGQYVESSLLEGMVSAASYHIVNYLGTGNVSGPLGQGHPSLAPYQMFPSKDGRVMLGAANDGLWKKFCDVTDRQDLAGDPRFLTNMDRVNHRSELIPLLEDLFKTKTTEEWVALLDGAGIPSSPVNNIADLVDDPQVAHRDMLVDVPHPTVEGLRAAASPLKLSDGPASIRHHPPENGEHTEEILFELGYSKDDIASLEAAGAVRVMRD
;
A
#
# COMPACT_ATOMS: atom_id res chain seq x y z
N PHE A 1 8.22 -4.77 -18.59
CA PHE A 1 9.52 -5.47 -18.41
C PHE A 1 10.61 -4.48 -18.76
N TRP A 2 11.73 -4.54 -18.05
CA TRP A 2 12.94 -3.75 -18.28
C TRP A 2 14.12 -4.73 -18.29
N ASP A 3 14.84 -4.81 -19.41
CA ASP A 3 15.95 -5.75 -19.64
C ASP A 3 15.59 -7.21 -19.28
N GLY A 4 14.40 -7.64 -19.71
CA GLY A 4 13.88 -8.99 -19.45
C GLY A 4 13.32 -9.21 -18.03
N GLN A 5 13.48 -8.24 -17.12
CA GLN A 5 13.01 -8.33 -15.74
C GLN A 5 11.64 -7.66 -15.55
N SER A 6 10.81 -8.21 -14.65
CA SER A 6 9.51 -7.62 -14.33
C SER A 6 9.68 -6.41 -13.42
N CYS A 7 9.23 -5.23 -13.87
CA CYS A 7 9.25 -4.01 -13.05
C CYS A 7 8.49 -4.20 -11.73
N PHE A 8 7.40 -4.97 -11.74
CA PHE A 8 6.65 -5.30 -10.52
C PHE A 8 7.51 -6.12 -9.55
N TYR A 9 8.16 -7.18 -10.04
CA TYR A 9 9.04 -8.01 -9.22
C TYR A 9 10.18 -7.17 -8.61
N MET A 10 10.82 -6.33 -9.42
CA MET A 10 11.90 -5.47 -8.96
C MET A 10 11.43 -4.46 -7.91
N SER A 11 10.19 -3.97 -8.01
CA SER A 11 9.67 -2.96 -7.07
C SER A 11 9.46 -3.48 -5.64
N VAL A 12 9.21 -4.78 -5.46
CA VAL A 12 8.79 -5.36 -4.15
C VAL A 12 9.75 -6.40 -3.56
N ASN A 13 10.89 -6.69 -4.21
CA ASN A 13 11.80 -7.78 -3.78
C ASN A 13 13.23 -7.38 -3.44
N ARG A 14 13.60 -6.10 -3.50
CA ARG A 14 14.92 -5.63 -3.04
C ARG A 14 15.16 -5.95 -1.56
N ASN A 15 16.43 -6.00 -1.15
CA ASN A 15 16.89 -6.34 0.21
C ASN A 15 16.52 -7.75 0.68
N LYS A 16 16.19 -8.67 -0.24
CA LYS A 16 15.89 -10.07 0.05
C LYS A 16 16.98 -10.96 -0.54
N ARG A 17 17.24 -12.09 0.11
CA ARG A 17 17.90 -13.26 -0.48
C ARG A 17 16.84 -14.24 -0.95
N ASN A 18 17.13 -15.03 -1.98
CA ASN A 18 16.19 -15.99 -2.56
C ASN A 18 16.75 -17.41 -2.50
N ILE A 19 15.97 -18.32 -1.91
CA ILE A 19 16.21 -19.76 -1.94
C ILE A 19 15.06 -20.44 -2.71
N ALA A 20 15.40 -21.30 -3.65
CA ALA A 20 14.43 -22.07 -4.42
C ALA A 20 14.23 -23.45 -3.79
N VAL A 21 13.10 -23.65 -3.09
CA VAL A 21 12.75 -24.89 -2.41
C VAL A 21 11.45 -25.47 -2.96
N ASN A 22 11.43 -26.79 -3.19
CA ASN A 22 10.22 -27.52 -3.57
C ASN A 22 9.47 -28.01 -2.32
N LEU A 23 8.42 -27.29 -1.92
CA LEU A 23 7.58 -27.64 -0.76
C LEU A 23 6.72 -28.89 -0.95
N LYS A 24 6.69 -29.49 -2.15
CA LYS A 24 6.06 -30.81 -2.37
C LYS A 24 7.02 -31.96 -2.05
N HIS A 25 8.31 -31.68 -1.93
CA HIS A 25 9.32 -32.69 -1.58
C HIS A 25 9.56 -32.67 -0.06
N PRO A 26 9.51 -33.83 0.64
CA PRO A 26 9.70 -33.86 2.10
C PRO A 26 11.01 -33.21 2.55
N GLN A 27 12.12 -33.46 1.85
CA GLN A 27 13.40 -32.82 2.18
C GLN A 27 13.39 -31.29 1.99
N GLY A 28 12.56 -30.76 1.07
CA GLY A 28 12.37 -29.32 0.91
C GLY A 28 11.61 -28.71 2.09
N VAL A 29 10.57 -29.40 2.57
CA VAL A 29 9.86 -29.01 3.81
C VAL A 29 10.83 -28.97 4.99
N GLU A 30 11.71 -29.96 5.13
CA GLU A 30 12.71 -29.99 6.21
C GLU A 30 13.71 -28.83 6.14
N VAL A 31 14.10 -28.39 4.95
CA VAL A 31 14.91 -27.16 4.79
C VAL A 31 14.17 -25.94 5.36
N VAL A 32 12.87 -25.78 5.07
CA VAL A 32 12.08 -24.65 5.59
C VAL A 32 11.85 -24.75 7.09
N LYS A 33 11.65 -25.95 7.64
CA LYS A 33 11.58 -26.14 9.10
C LYS A 33 12.87 -25.69 9.79
N LYS A 34 14.05 -26.04 9.24
CA LYS A 34 15.34 -25.58 9.77
C LYS A 34 15.50 -24.06 9.72
N LEU A 35 15.00 -23.40 8.66
CA LEU A 35 14.94 -21.94 8.60
C LEU A 35 14.03 -21.38 9.68
N ALA A 36 12.80 -21.89 9.79
CA ALA A 36 11.80 -21.42 10.76
C ALA A 36 12.26 -21.61 12.22
N ALA A 37 13.02 -22.67 12.50
CA ALA A 37 13.61 -22.92 13.82
C ALA A 37 14.61 -21.84 14.27
N LYS A 38 15.24 -21.13 13.32
CA LYS A 38 16.20 -20.04 13.58
C LYS A 38 15.62 -18.65 13.33
N ALA A 39 14.43 -18.54 12.74
CA ALA A 39 13.84 -17.27 12.35
C ALA A 39 13.18 -16.54 13.53
N ASP A 40 13.18 -15.22 13.47
CA ASP A 40 12.39 -14.37 14.37
C ASP A 40 10.94 -14.22 13.89
N VAL A 41 10.77 -14.13 12.57
CA VAL A 41 9.49 -13.91 11.91
C VAL A 41 9.36 -14.85 10.72
N MET A 42 8.22 -15.50 10.59
CA MET A 42 7.82 -16.23 9.39
C MET A 42 6.59 -15.56 8.80
N ILE A 43 6.59 -15.27 7.50
CA ILE A 43 5.46 -14.63 6.80
C ILE A 43 5.02 -15.56 5.68
N GLU A 44 3.72 -15.81 5.57
CA GLU A 44 3.14 -16.57 4.47
C GLU A 44 1.82 -15.98 3.99
N SER A 45 1.49 -16.24 2.73
CA SER A 45 0.25 -15.78 2.10
C SER A 45 -0.42 -16.88 1.25
N PHE A 46 -0.24 -18.14 1.63
CA PHE A 46 -0.87 -19.28 0.95
C PHE A 46 -2.37 -19.35 1.29
N ARG A 47 -3.10 -20.23 0.59
CA ARG A 47 -4.49 -20.53 0.96
C ARG A 47 -4.56 -21.13 2.36
N THR A 48 -5.66 -20.84 3.06
CA THR A 48 -5.89 -21.30 4.43
C THR A 48 -5.77 -22.81 4.51
N GLY A 49 -4.98 -23.32 5.46
CA GLY A 49 -4.72 -24.75 5.60
C GLY A 49 -3.61 -25.31 4.72
N THR A 50 -3.03 -24.56 3.77
CA THR A 50 -1.95 -25.07 2.91
C THR A 50 -0.68 -25.34 3.71
N MET A 51 -0.25 -24.39 4.55
CA MET A 51 0.96 -24.54 5.36
C MET A 51 0.80 -25.62 6.44
N ASP A 52 -0.38 -25.71 7.05
CA ASP A 52 -0.70 -26.75 8.03
C ASP A 52 -0.57 -28.16 7.42
N LYS A 53 -1.07 -28.36 6.19
CA LYS A 53 -0.92 -29.64 5.46
C LYS A 53 0.53 -29.99 5.14
N MET A 54 1.42 -29.01 5.09
CA MET A 54 2.85 -29.21 4.86
C MET A 54 3.64 -29.38 6.18
N GLY A 55 2.99 -29.33 7.34
CA GLY A 55 3.68 -29.33 8.64
C GLY A 55 4.51 -28.07 8.87
N LEU A 56 4.10 -26.96 8.24
CA LEU A 56 4.69 -25.63 8.34
C LEU A 56 3.67 -24.61 8.87
N GLY A 57 2.57 -25.09 9.45
CA GLY A 57 1.56 -24.28 10.10
C GLY A 57 2.08 -23.63 11.37
N TYR A 58 1.32 -22.69 11.92
CA TYR A 58 1.75 -21.95 13.12
C TYR A 58 2.02 -22.88 14.31
N GLU A 59 1.15 -23.84 14.58
CA GLU A 59 1.33 -24.75 15.72
C GLU A 59 2.56 -25.64 15.55
N ASP A 60 2.83 -26.15 14.35
CA ASP A 60 4.04 -26.93 14.05
C ASP A 60 5.31 -26.08 14.23
N VAL A 61 5.31 -24.88 13.66
CA VAL A 61 6.47 -23.97 13.71
C VAL A 61 6.73 -23.48 15.14
N LYS A 62 5.69 -23.13 15.88
CA LYS A 62 5.77 -22.72 17.28
C LYS A 62 6.30 -23.83 18.19
N ALA A 63 5.91 -25.08 17.96
CA ALA A 63 6.42 -26.21 18.74
C ALA A 63 7.95 -26.35 18.62
N MET A 64 8.52 -26.03 17.46
CA MET A 64 9.97 -26.02 17.23
C MET A 64 10.63 -24.71 17.70
N ASN A 65 9.93 -23.58 17.57
CA ASN A 65 10.42 -22.25 17.92
C ASN A 65 9.34 -21.44 18.65
N PRO A 66 9.25 -21.52 19.99
CA PRO A 66 8.23 -20.79 20.77
C PRO A 66 8.35 -19.26 20.68
N ARG A 67 9.48 -18.74 20.16
CA ARG A 67 9.75 -17.30 19.99
C ARG A 67 9.31 -16.75 18.63
N ILE A 68 8.80 -17.60 17.74
CA ILE A 68 8.43 -17.21 16.37
C ILE A 68 7.25 -16.23 16.37
N VAL A 69 7.38 -15.12 15.65
CA VAL A 69 6.23 -14.34 15.21
C VAL A 69 5.80 -14.88 13.85
N TYR A 70 4.64 -15.53 13.80
CA TYR A 70 4.13 -16.13 12.56
C TYR A 70 3.04 -15.22 11.98
N CYS A 71 3.30 -14.62 10.83
CA CYS A 71 2.37 -13.75 10.14
C CYS A 71 1.71 -14.46 8.96
N ALA A 72 0.39 -14.54 8.98
CA ALA A 72 -0.42 -15.10 7.91
C ALA A 72 -1.22 -14.00 7.22
N ILE A 73 -1.03 -13.87 5.90
CA ILE A 73 -1.76 -12.91 5.05
C ILE A 73 -2.81 -13.65 4.23
N SER A 74 -4.05 -13.12 4.22
CA SER A 74 -5.18 -13.73 3.51
C SER A 74 -6.06 -12.71 2.79
N GLY A 75 -6.98 -13.18 1.95
CA GLY A 75 -7.95 -12.31 1.29
C GLY A 75 -9.07 -11.81 2.21
N PHE A 76 -9.62 -12.73 3.02
CA PHE A 76 -10.89 -12.54 3.74
C PHE A 76 -10.83 -12.96 5.21
N GLY A 77 -9.63 -13.17 5.76
CA GLY A 77 -9.40 -13.78 7.07
C GLY A 77 -9.17 -15.28 6.97
N ARG A 78 -8.61 -15.89 8.02
CA ARG A 78 -8.36 -17.35 8.13
C ARG A 78 -9.53 -18.09 8.78
N THR A 79 -10.49 -17.36 9.34
CA THR A 79 -11.69 -17.92 9.97
C THR A 79 -12.98 -17.39 9.33
N GLY A 80 -14.12 -17.97 9.69
CA GLY A 80 -15.43 -17.56 9.20
C GLY A 80 -15.77 -18.05 7.78
N PRO A 81 -16.92 -17.60 7.22
CA PRO A 81 -17.51 -18.18 6.02
C PRO A 81 -16.67 -18.05 4.75
N LEU A 82 -15.78 -17.05 4.70
CA LEU A 82 -14.95 -16.75 3.53
C LEU A 82 -13.49 -17.16 3.70
N SER A 83 -13.15 -17.88 4.78
CA SER A 83 -11.77 -18.29 5.09
C SER A 83 -11.04 -19.07 3.98
N GLN A 84 -11.79 -19.77 3.12
CA GLN A 84 -11.25 -20.53 1.99
C GLN A 84 -11.23 -19.73 0.67
N LYS A 85 -11.85 -18.55 0.64
CA LYS A 85 -11.96 -17.71 -0.54
C LYS A 85 -10.62 -17.03 -0.85
N GLY A 86 -10.29 -16.99 -2.14
CA GLY A 86 -9.10 -16.30 -2.61
C GLY A 86 -9.34 -14.82 -2.71
N GLY A 87 -8.38 -14.02 -2.26
CA GLY A 87 -8.38 -12.58 -2.46
C GLY A 87 -7.17 -12.15 -3.26
N TYR A 88 -7.42 -11.32 -4.26
CA TYR A 88 -6.44 -10.44 -4.88
C TYR A 88 -6.98 -9.02 -4.75
N ASP A 89 -6.10 -8.02 -4.85
CA ASP A 89 -6.43 -6.60 -4.74
C ASP A 89 -7.77 -6.23 -5.39
N LEU A 90 -7.93 -6.45 -6.71
CA LEU A 90 -9.13 -6.08 -7.45
C LEU A 90 -10.42 -6.76 -6.94
N MET A 91 -10.35 -8.02 -6.54
CA MET A 91 -11.50 -8.73 -5.99
C MET A 91 -11.94 -8.11 -4.67
N VAL A 92 -10.98 -7.69 -3.84
CA VAL A 92 -11.27 -7.09 -2.54
C VAL A 92 -11.68 -5.62 -2.69
N GLN A 93 -11.13 -4.87 -3.65
CA GLN A 93 -11.65 -3.53 -3.98
C GLN A 93 -13.14 -3.56 -4.34
N ALA A 94 -13.55 -4.55 -5.13
CA ALA A 94 -14.95 -4.75 -5.50
C ALA A 94 -15.81 -5.17 -4.29
N TYR A 95 -15.25 -5.99 -3.39
CA TYR A 95 -15.98 -6.54 -2.24
C TYR A 95 -16.11 -5.55 -1.08
N SER A 96 -15.11 -4.70 -0.84
CA SER A 96 -15.00 -3.85 0.35
C SER A 96 -15.85 -2.57 0.29
N GLY A 97 -16.50 -2.29 -0.83
CA GLY A 97 -17.18 -1.02 -1.09
C GLY A 97 -16.27 0.09 -1.63
N LEU A 98 -14.95 -0.17 -1.79
CA LEU A 98 -14.02 0.81 -2.35
C LEU A 98 -14.38 1.18 -3.79
N MET A 99 -14.72 0.20 -4.64
CA MET A 99 -15.15 0.53 -6.00
C MET A 99 -16.47 1.29 -6.02
N SER A 100 -17.44 0.93 -5.17
CA SER A 100 -18.75 1.62 -5.16
C SER A 100 -18.66 3.10 -4.78
N THR A 101 -17.61 3.51 -4.08
CA THR A 101 -17.37 4.92 -3.74
C THR A 101 -16.40 5.62 -4.71
N THR A 102 -15.87 4.91 -5.71
CA THR A 102 -14.83 5.42 -6.62
C THR A 102 -15.37 5.59 -8.04
N GLY A 103 -15.19 6.78 -8.61
CA GLY A 103 -15.58 7.12 -9.96
C GLY A 103 -16.55 8.29 -10.01
N GLU A 104 -17.20 8.47 -11.16
CA GLU A 104 -18.18 9.53 -11.38
C GLU A 104 -19.59 9.08 -10.98
N PRO A 105 -20.47 10.00 -10.51
CA PRO A 105 -21.89 9.71 -10.27
C PRO A 105 -22.56 9.11 -11.51
N ASP A 106 -23.49 8.18 -11.31
CA ASP A 106 -24.29 7.54 -12.37
C ASP A 106 -23.48 6.81 -13.47
N ARG A 107 -22.21 6.49 -13.18
CA ARG A 107 -21.32 5.72 -14.06
C ARG A 107 -20.94 4.40 -13.40
N THR A 108 -20.37 3.50 -14.20
CA THR A 108 -19.83 2.25 -13.68
C THR A 108 -18.74 2.53 -12.65
N PRO A 109 -18.81 1.91 -11.45
CA PRO A 109 -17.74 1.96 -10.44
C PRO A 109 -16.36 1.70 -11.02
N LEU A 110 -15.36 2.45 -10.58
CA LEU A 110 -13.97 2.31 -11.02
C LEU A 110 -13.10 1.68 -9.93
N ARG A 111 -12.05 0.98 -10.36
CA ARG A 111 -10.91 0.70 -9.48
C ARG A 111 -10.08 1.97 -9.29
N ILE A 112 -9.33 2.05 -8.20
CA ILE A 112 -8.27 3.06 -8.00
C ILE A 112 -7.05 2.78 -8.88
N GLY A 113 -6.00 3.61 -8.90
CA GLY A 113 -4.89 3.50 -9.87
C GLY A 113 -3.83 2.41 -9.61
N PHE A 114 -3.55 2.07 -8.34
CA PHE A 114 -2.53 1.09 -7.92
C PHE A 114 -3.11 0.02 -6.98
N SER A 115 -2.30 -0.92 -6.49
CA SER A 115 -2.73 -2.01 -5.60
C SER A 115 -2.82 -1.56 -4.14
N LEU A 116 -3.70 -0.60 -3.84
CA LEU A 116 -3.85 -0.07 -2.47
C LEU A 116 -4.20 -1.15 -1.46
N VAL A 117 -5.03 -2.13 -1.83
CA VAL A 117 -5.47 -3.17 -0.88
C VAL A 117 -4.29 -4.03 -0.47
N ASP A 118 -3.47 -4.46 -1.43
CA ASP A 118 -2.25 -5.23 -1.16
C ASP A 118 -1.26 -4.41 -0.32
N ILE A 119 -1.03 -3.14 -0.69
CA ILE A 119 -0.08 -2.26 0.01
C ILE A 119 -0.54 -1.99 1.45
N THR A 120 -1.82 -1.64 1.64
CA THR A 120 -2.39 -1.40 2.97
C THR A 120 -2.31 -2.65 3.83
N CYS A 121 -2.63 -3.84 3.29
CA CYS A 121 -2.48 -5.09 4.02
C CYS A 121 -1.02 -5.35 4.41
N GLY A 122 -0.06 -5.08 3.51
CA GLY A 122 1.36 -5.15 3.82
C GLY A 122 1.79 -4.22 4.96
N TRP A 123 1.29 -2.98 4.99
CA TRP A 123 1.58 -2.04 6.08
C TRP A 123 0.94 -2.45 7.41
N VAL A 124 -0.29 -2.97 7.38
CA VAL A 124 -0.96 -3.52 8.57
C VAL A 124 -0.21 -4.74 9.10
N ALA A 125 0.21 -5.65 8.22
CA ALA A 125 1.02 -6.82 8.59
C ALA A 125 2.36 -6.39 9.21
N TYR A 126 3.05 -5.41 8.62
CA TYR A 126 4.25 -4.81 9.21
C TYR A 126 4.00 -4.29 10.63
N GLY A 127 2.93 -3.50 10.85
CA GLY A 127 2.56 -2.98 12.17
C GLY A 127 2.25 -4.09 13.18
N GLY A 128 1.54 -5.14 12.75
CA GLY A 128 1.25 -6.32 13.56
C GLY A 128 2.50 -7.09 13.96
N ILE A 129 3.42 -7.32 13.02
CA ILE A 129 4.71 -7.97 13.28
C ILE A 129 5.55 -7.16 14.26
N MET A 130 5.68 -5.84 14.06
CA MET A 130 6.45 -4.98 14.96
C MET A 130 5.86 -4.94 16.37
N THR A 131 4.52 -4.91 16.48
CA THR A 131 3.82 -5.00 17.76
C THR A 131 4.08 -6.34 18.46
N ALA A 132 4.04 -7.44 17.71
CA ALA A 132 4.30 -8.77 18.22
C ALA A 132 5.75 -8.97 18.67
N LEU A 133 6.72 -8.45 17.91
CA LEU A 133 8.13 -8.44 18.28
C LEU A 133 8.36 -7.63 19.56
N TYR A 134 7.73 -6.45 19.70
CA TYR A 134 7.83 -5.66 20.91
C TYR A 134 7.21 -6.36 22.14
N GLN A 135 6.09 -7.08 21.97
CA GLN A 135 5.52 -7.87 23.05
C GLN A 135 6.45 -9.03 23.45
N ARG A 136 7.08 -9.69 22.47
CA ARG A 136 8.02 -10.79 22.68
C ARG A 136 9.22 -10.39 23.56
N GLU A 137 9.67 -9.14 23.49
CA GLU A 137 10.74 -8.64 24.39
C GLU A 137 10.32 -8.66 25.88
N LYS A 138 9.02 -8.61 26.17
CA LYS A 138 8.48 -8.64 27.54
C LYS A 138 8.13 -10.05 28.01
N THR A 139 7.62 -10.88 27.10
CA THR A 139 7.08 -12.21 27.43
C THR A 139 8.08 -13.33 27.16
N GLY A 140 9.08 -13.08 26.31
CA GLY A 140 9.96 -14.10 25.75
C GLY A 140 9.28 -15.02 24.74
N GLN A 141 7.99 -14.82 24.41
CA GLN A 141 7.17 -15.69 23.55
C GLN A 141 6.74 -14.98 22.28
N GLY A 142 6.76 -15.70 21.16
CA GLY A 142 6.20 -15.24 19.90
C GLY A 142 4.68 -15.38 19.87
N GLN A 143 4.06 -15.06 18.74
CA GLN A 143 2.61 -15.18 18.56
C GLN A 143 2.21 -15.29 17.08
N TYR A 144 0.95 -15.65 16.86
CA TYR A 144 0.31 -15.60 15.55
C TYR A 144 -0.20 -14.19 15.26
N VAL A 145 0.13 -13.67 14.08
CA VAL A 145 -0.34 -12.39 13.56
C VAL A 145 -1.12 -12.68 12.29
N GLU A 146 -2.37 -12.24 12.25
CA GLU A 146 -3.19 -12.35 11.04
C GLU A 146 -3.41 -10.97 10.43
N SER A 147 -3.34 -10.89 9.10
CA SER A 147 -3.80 -9.73 8.35
C SER A 147 -4.59 -10.21 7.14
N SER A 148 -5.71 -9.54 6.86
CA SER A 148 -6.45 -9.78 5.63
C SER A 148 -6.66 -8.52 4.81
N LEU A 149 -6.71 -8.71 3.49
CA LEU A 149 -7.02 -7.66 2.53
C LEU A 149 -8.36 -6.99 2.88
N LEU A 150 -9.39 -7.78 3.22
CA LEU A 150 -10.72 -7.26 3.57
C LEU A 150 -10.70 -6.44 4.86
N GLU A 151 -10.14 -6.97 5.95
CA GLU A 151 -10.14 -6.27 7.24
C GLU A 151 -9.36 -4.95 7.17
N GLY A 152 -8.26 -4.93 6.40
CA GLY A 152 -7.54 -3.69 6.10
C GLY A 152 -8.42 -2.65 5.42
N MET A 153 -9.25 -3.04 4.46
CA MET A 153 -10.17 -2.11 3.78
C MET A 153 -11.37 -1.72 4.63
N VAL A 154 -11.90 -2.63 5.46
CA VAL A 154 -12.95 -2.29 6.44
C VAL A 154 -12.44 -1.23 7.41
N SER A 155 -11.21 -1.39 7.91
CA SER A 155 -10.57 -0.37 8.77
C SER A 155 -10.37 0.95 8.04
N ALA A 156 -9.88 0.93 6.79
CA ALA A 156 -9.67 2.12 5.98
C ALA A 156 -10.99 2.86 5.65
N ALA A 157 -12.11 2.15 5.52
CA ALA A 157 -13.43 2.71 5.26
C ALA A 157 -14.12 3.34 6.50
N SER A 158 -13.36 3.56 7.59
CA SER A 158 -13.85 4.00 8.91
C SER A 158 -14.99 5.02 8.88
N TYR A 159 -14.79 6.19 8.27
CA TYR A 159 -15.81 7.25 8.27
C TYR A 159 -17.03 6.93 7.39
N HIS A 160 -16.87 6.17 6.30
CA HIS A 160 -17.99 5.71 5.49
C HIS A 160 -18.87 4.72 6.26
N ILE A 161 -18.24 3.80 6.99
CA ILE A 161 -18.94 2.84 7.84
C ILE A 161 -19.71 3.58 8.94
N VAL A 162 -19.06 4.51 9.66
CA VAL A 162 -19.74 5.30 10.71
C VAL A 162 -20.89 6.13 10.13
N ASN A 163 -20.69 6.76 8.97
CA ASN A 163 -21.75 7.51 8.29
C ASN A 163 -22.95 6.61 7.96
N TYR A 164 -22.74 5.44 7.36
CA TYR A 164 -23.81 4.51 7.04
C TYR A 164 -24.50 3.98 8.30
N LEU A 165 -23.75 3.55 9.32
CA LEU A 165 -24.32 3.05 10.58
C LEU A 165 -25.12 4.13 11.33
N GLY A 166 -24.67 5.39 11.27
CA GLY A 166 -25.32 6.50 11.96
C GLY A 166 -26.52 7.11 11.23
N THR A 167 -26.54 7.05 9.90
CA THR A 167 -27.54 7.78 9.08
C THR A 167 -28.37 6.90 8.14
N GLY A 168 -27.93 5.65 7.88
CA GLY A 168 -28.48 4.79 6.82
C GLY A 168 -28.07 5.21 5.40
N ASN A 169 -27.35 6.32 5.24
CA ASN A 169 -26.96 6.81 3.91
C ASN A 169 -25.77 6.01 3.36
N VAL A 170 -25.99 5.35 2.24
CA VAL A 170 -24.94 4.67 1.47
C VAL A 170 -24.17 5.71 0.67
N SER A 171 -22.86 5.82 0.90
CA SER A 171 -22.00 6.71 0.11
C SER A 171 -21.86 6.17 -1.32
N GLY A 172 -22.17 7.01 -2.30
CA GLY A 172 -21.92 6.74 -3.72
C GLY A 172 -20.65 7.42 -4.23
N PRO A 173 -20.31 7.22 -5.52
CA PRO A 173 -19.21 7.93 -6.16
C PRO A 173 -19.55 9.42 -6.31
N LEU A 174 -18.57 10.29 -6.08
CA LEU A 174 -18.71 11.76 -6.12
C LEU A 174 -17.81 12.42 -7.17
N GLY A 175 -17.24 11.63 -8.08
CA GLY A 175 -16.20 12.09 -8.99
C GLY A 175 -14.99 12.51 -8.20
N GLN A 176 -14.71 13.81 -8.21
CA GLN A 176 -13.56 14.41 -7.54
C GLN A 176 -13.88 14.97 -6.16
N GLY A 177 -15.15 14.93 -5.75
CA GLY A 177 -15.64 15.55 -4.52
C GLY A 177 -15.44 14.70 -3.28
N HIS A 178 -15.20 15.38 -2.15
CA HIS A 178 -15.29 14.76 -0.84
C HIS A 178 -16.76 14.73 -0.33
N PRO A 179 -17.22 13.66 0.35
CA PRO A 179 -18.60 13.57 0.82
C PRO A 179 -18.97 14.67 1.82
N SER A 180 -18.06 15.01 2.74
CA SER A 180 -18.35 15.91 3.87
C SER A 180 -17.76 17.31 3.72
N LEU A 181 -17.04 17.62 2.64
CA LEU A 181 -16.27 18.85 2.51
C LEU A 181 -16.49 19.49 1.14
N ALA A 182 -16.76 20.80 1.10
CA ALA A 182 -16.94 21.53 -0.14
C ALA A 182 -16.41 22.98 -0.03
N PRO A 183 -15.63 23.48 -1.02
CA PRO A 183 -15.03 22.71 -2.10
C PRO A 183 -13.78 21.96 -1.60
N TYR A 184 -13.78 20.64 -1.76
CA TYR A 184 -12.60 19.80 -1.63
C TYR A 184 -12.55 18.83 -2.79
N GLN A 185 -12.04 19.31 -3.94
CA GLN A 185 -12.07 18.59 -5.20
C GLN A 185 -11.13 19.18 -6.25
N MET A 186 -10.98 18.44 -7.35
CA MET A 186 -10.26 18.86 -8.54
C MET A 186 -11.12 19.76 -9.43
N PHE A 187 -10.52 20.82 -9.98
CA PHE A 187 -11.10 21.74 -10.95
C PHE A 187 -10.24 21.82 -12.23
N PRO A 188 -10.85 21.99 -13.41
CA PRO A 188 -10.11 22.23 -14.64
C PRO A 188 -9.48 23.63 -14.63
N SER A 189 -8.21 23.73 -15.01
CA SER A 189 -7.54 25.00 -15.27
C SER A 189 -7.42 25.24 -16.78
N LYS A 190 -6.74 26.31 -17.19
CA LYS A 190 -6.51 26.63 -18.61
C LYS A 190 -5.69 25.55 -19.36
N ASP A 191 -4.80 24.86 -18.66
CA ASP A 191 -3.81 23.94 -19.23
C ASP A 191 -3.70 22.59 -18.49
N GLY A 192 -4.50 22.38 -17.45
CA GLY A 192 -4.45 21.17 -16.64
C GLY A 192 -5.57 21.10 -15.62
N ARG A 193 -5.23 20.68 -14.40
CA ARG A 193 -6.17 20.57 -13.28
C ARG A 193 -5.51 20.96 -11.96
N VAL A 194 -6.32 21.51 -11.05
CA VAL A 194 -5.90 21.93 -9.71
C VAL A 194 -6.80 21.25 -8.69
N MET A 195 -6.21 20.56 -7.72
CA MET A 195 -6.91 20.09 -6.52
C MET A 195 -7.00 21.25 -5.53
N LEU A 196 -8.21 21.66 -5.16
CA LEU A 196 -8.45 22.72 -4.16
C LEU A 196 -8.89 22.09 -2.84
N GLY A 197 -8.28 22.52 -1.73
CA GLY A 197 -8.63 22.16 -0.36
C GLY A 197 -9.17 23.30 0.48
N ALA A 198 -10.29 23.93 0.11
CA ALA A 198 -10.98 24.89 0.97
C ALA A 198 -11.97 24.18 1.92
N ALA A 199 -11.43 23.26 2.72
CA ALA A 199 -12.18 22.28 3.51
C ALA A 199 -12.85 22.83 4.78
N ASN A 200 -12.75 24.12 5.08
CA ASN A 200 -13.41 24.76 6.21
C ASN A 200 -13.74 26.22 5.91
N ASP A 201 -14.55 26.84 6.76
CA ASP A 201 -15.07 28.20 6.52
C ASP A 201 -13.97 29.27 6.51
N GLY A 202 -12.90 29.08 7.29
CA GLY A 202 -11.76 29.98 7.28
C GLY A 202 -11.00 29.94 5.95
N LEU A 203 -10.74 28.74 5.42
CA LEU A 203 -10.11 28.55 4.11
C LEU A 203 -11.02 29.01 2.97
N TRP A 204 -12.33 28.78 3.07
CA TRP A 204 -13.31 29.25 2.10
C TRP A 204 -13.35 30.78 2.01
N LYS A 205 -13.36 31.47 3.14
CA LYS A 205 -13.32 32.94 3.17
C LYS A 205 -12.03 33.46 2.52
N LYS A 206 -10.87 32.90 2.90
CA LYS A 206 -9.59 33.26 2.28
C LYS A 206 -9.61 33.01 0.76
N PHE A 207 -10.18 31.90 0.32
CA PHE A 207 -10.33 31.59 -1.10
C PHE A 207 -11.14 32.68 -1.81
N CYS A 208 -12.28 33.07 -1.25
CA CYS A 208 -13.09 34.16 -1.80
C CYS A 208 -12.33 35.49 -1.82
N ASP A 209 -11.55 35.78 -0.78
CA ASP A 209 -10.73 37.00 -0.69
C ASP A 209 -9.69 37.07 -1.81
N VAL A 210 -8.93 36.00 -2.05
CA VAL A 210 -7.84 36.00 -3.05
C VAL A 210 -8.30 35.77 -4.49
N THR A 211 -9.57 35.41 -4.67
CA THR A 211 -10.19 35.23 -6.00
C THR A 211 -11.19 36.33 -6.35
N ASP A 212 -11.29 37.36 -5.50
CA ASP A 212 -12.24 38.47 -5.63
C ASP A 212 -13.71 38.00 -5.72
N ARG A 213 -14.04 36.88 -5.06
CA ARG A 213 -15.39 36.28 -5.03
C ARG A 213 -16.14 36.58 -3.73
N GLN A 214 -16.15 37.85 -3.33
CA GLN A 214 -16.91 38.29 -2.15
C GLN A 214 -18.43 38.06 -2.29
N ASP A 215 -18.92 38.00 -3.53
CA ASP A 215 -20.28 37.56 -3.84
C ASP A 215 -20.56 36.15 -3.32
N LEU A 216 -19.60 35.23 -3.42
CA LEU A 216 -19.73 33.87 -2.90
C LEU A 216 -19.53 33.79 -1.38
N ALA A 217 -18.63 34.61 -0.82
CA ALA A 217 -18.42 34.67 0.62
C ALA A 217 -19.67 35.15 1.38
N GLY A 218 -20.44 36.05 0.77
CA GLY A 218 -21.67 36.61 1.35
C GLY A 218 -22.95 35.85 0.98
N ASP A 219 -22.90 34.87 0.08
CA ASP A 219 -24.07 34.12 -0.35
C ASP A 219 -24.56 33.17 0.78
N PRO A 220 -25.82 33.27 1.23
CA PRO A 220 -26.39 32.39 2.25
C PRO A 220 -26.23 30.89 1.95
N ARG A 221 -26.14 30.50 0.67
CA ARG A 221 -25.95 29.10 0.25
C ARG A 221 -24.54 28.58 0.53
N PHE A 222 -23.55 29.46 0.76
CA PHE A 222 -22.14 29.09 0.83
C PHE A 222 -21.41 29.54 2.12
N LEU A 223 -22.15 30.01 3.13
CA LEU A 223 -21.58 30.54 4.38
C LEU A 223 -20.79 29.50 5.16
N THR A 224 -21.41 28.35 5.44
CA THR A 224 -20.78 27.25 6.18
C THR A 224 -20.44 26.08 5.26
N ASN A 225 -19.52 25.21 5.70
CA ASN A 225 -19.20 23.98 4.97
C ASN A 225 -20.44 23.12 4.75
N MET A 226 -21.36 23.08 5.72
CA MET A 226 -22.62 22.35 5.58
C MET A 226 -23.48 22.95 4.46
N ASP A 227 -23.59 24.28 4.40
CA ASP A 227 -24.34 24.96 3.34
C ASP A 227 -23.71 24.67 1.97
N ARG A 228 -22.38 24.76 1.85
CA ARG A 228 -21.64 24.43 0.62
C ARG A 228 -21.80 22.97 0.20
N VAL A 229 -21.84 22.05 1.17
CA VAL A 229 -22.07 20.62 0.93
C VAL A 229 -23.48 20.39 0.37
N ASN A 230 -24.49 21.06 0.92
CA ASN A 230 -25.90 20.96 0.51
C ASN A 230 -26.15 21.60 -0.86
N HIS A 231 -25.45 22.69 -1.19
CA HIS A 231 -25.60 23.43 -2.44
C HIS A 231 -24.44 23.19 -3.43
N ARG A 232 -23.74 22.05 -3.32
CA ARG A 232 -22.57 21.75 -4.15
C ARG A 232 -22.86 21.77 -5.65
N SER A 233 -24.05 21.32 -6.06
CA SER A 233 -24.47 21.33 -7.47
C SER A 233 -24.55 22.73 -8.06
N GLU A 234 -24.71 23.75 -7.21
CA GLU A 234 -24.71 25.17 -7.59
C GLU A 234 -23.31 25.78 -7.44
N LEU A 235 -22.56 25.42 -6.40
CA LEU A 235 -21.23 25.97 -6.13
C LEU A 235 -20.19 25.52 -7.16
N ILE A 236 -20.13 24.22 -7.45
CA ILE A 236 -19.05 23.63 -8.24
C ILE A 236 -18.94 24.22 -9.65
N PRO A 237 -20.03 24.38 -10.43
CA PRO A 237 -19.94 25.01 -11.75
C PRO A 237 -19.36 26.43 -11.72
N LEU A 238 -19.70 27.23 -10.69
CA LEU A 238 -19.17 28.59 -10.52
C LEU A 238 -17.65 28.59 -10.29
N LEU A 239 -17.15 27.58 -9.58
CA LEU A 239 -15.73 27.41 -9.35
C LEU A 239 -15.04 26.83 -10.60
N GLU A 240 -15.64 25.88 -11.31
CA GLU A 240 -15.09 25.36 -12.57
C GLU A 240 -14.86 26.46 -13.61
N ASP A 241 -15.79 27.40 -13.74
CA ASP A 241 -15.62 28.53 -14.66
C ASP A 241 -14.55 29.51 -14.20
N LEU A 242 -14.45 29.75 -12.89
CA LEU A 242 -13.37 30.54 -12.31
C LEU A 242 -12.00 29.89 -12.59
N PHE A 243 -11.84 28.60 -12.30
CA PHE A 243 -10.55 27.92 -12.44
C PHE A 243 -10.05 27.86 -13.89
N LYS A 244 -10.92 27.90 -14.90
CA LYS A 244 -10.49 27.98 -16.32
C LYS A 244 -9.77 29.29 -16.69
N THR A 245 -9.81 30.32 -15.84
CA THR A 245 -9.27 31.65 -16.16
C THR A 245 -7.74 31.78 -16.01
N LYS A 246 -7.09 30.86 -15.30
CA LYS A 246 -5.63 30.83 -15.06
C LYS A 246 -5.04 29.45 -15.34
N THR A 247 -3.73 29.39 -15.54
CA THR A 247 -3.01 28.11 -15.64
C THR A 247 -2.99 27.39 -14.29
N THR A 248 -2.67 26.09 -14.28
CA THR A 248 -2.50 25.33 -13.03
C THR A 248 -1.44 25.97 -12.13
N GLU A 249 -0.30 26.39 -12.69
CA GLU A 249 0.80 27.00 -11.93
C GLU A 249 0.37 28.33 -11.29
N GLU A 250 -0.33 29.19 -12.04
CA GLU A 250 -0.84 30.46 -11.53
C GLU A 250 -1.83 30.26 -10.37
N TRP A 251 -2.70 29.25 -10.47
CA TRP A 251 -3.62 28.91 -9.38
C TRP A 251 -2.91 28.40 -8.14
N VAL A 252 -1.99 27.45 -8.31
CA VAL A 252 -1.26 26.85 -7.18
C VAL A 252 -0.45 27.93 -6.46
N ALA A 253 0.27 28.78 -7.20
CA ALA A 253 1.04 29.88 -6.61
C ALA A 253 0.15 30.88 -5.84
N LEU A 254 -1.02 31.24 -6.39
CA LEU A 254 -1.97 32.15 -5.74
C LEU A 254 -2.54 31.55 -4.45
N LEU A 255 -2.97 30.29 -4.49
CA LEU A 255 -3.61 29.60 -3.37
C LEU A 255 -2.60 29.29 -2.26
N ASP A 256 -1.42 28.79 -2.61
CA ASP A 256 -0.35 28.50 -1.65
C ASP A 256 0.16 29.79 -0.98
N GLY A 257 0.28 30.89 -1.74
CA GLY A 257 0.62 32.21 -1.20
C GLY A 257 -0.40 32.73 -0.17
N ALA A 258 -1.65 32.27 -0.23
CA ALA A 258 -2.72 32.56 0.73
C ALA A 258 -2.79 31.56 1.90
N GLY A 259 -1.96 30.51 1.88
CA GLY A 259 -2.00 29.39 2.81
C GLY A 259 -3.25 28.52 2.63
N ILE A 260 -3.80 28.46 1.40
CA ILE A 260 -4.92 27.59 1.04
C ILE A 260 -4.33 26.32 0.43
N PRO A 261 -4.60 25.12 1.00
CA PRO A 261 -4.09 23.88 0.44
C PRO A 261 -4.52 23.70 -1.01
N SER A 262 -3.54 23.56 -1.90
CA SER A 262 -3.76 23.30 -3.31
C SER A 262 -2.68 22.37 -3.87
N SER A 263 -2.93 21.75 -5.02
CA SER A 263 -1.94 20.94 -5.72
C SER A 263 -2.25 20.84 -7.21
N PRO A 264 -1.23 20.78 -8.08
CA PRO A 264 -1.43 20.25 -9.43
C PRO A 264 -1.84 18.77 -9.36
N VAL A 265 -2.44 18.27 -10.45
CA VAL A 265 -2.68 16.83 -10.62
C VAL A 265 -1.58 16.22 -11.46
N ASN A 266 -0.57 15.71 -10.77
CA ASN A 266 0.63 15.14 -11.35
C ASN A 266 0.40 13.72 -11.91
N ASN A 267 1.08 13.42 -13.02
CA ASN A 267 1.28 12.05 -13.48
C ASN A 267 2.52 11.44 -12.79
N ILE A 268 2.86 10.17 -13.12
CA ILE A 268 3.99 9.47 -12.49
C ILE A 268 5.35 10.09 -12.85
N ALA A 269 5.53 10.60 -14.07
CA ALA A 269 6.77 11.30 -14.47
C ALA A 269 6.93 12.60 -13.66
N ASP A 270 5.87 13.40 -13.55
CA ASP A 270 5.90 14.63 -12.75
C ASP A 270 6.26 14.33 -11.28
N LEU A 271 5.72 13.24 -10.71
CA LEU A 271 6.07 12.80 -9.35
C LEU A 271 7.52 12.34 -9.22
N VAL A 272 8.05 11.66 -10.24
CA VAL A 272 9.43 11.15 -10.23
C VAL A 272 10.44 12.29 -10.33
N ASP A 273 10.12 13.33 -11.08
CA ASP A 273 10.95 14.52 -11.30
C ASP A 273 10.70 15.64 -10.27
N ASP A 274 9.81 15.41 -9.31
CA ASP A 274 9.40 16.41 -8.33
C ASP A 274 10.53 16.78 -7.35
N PRO A 275 10.83 18.08 -7.15
CA PRO A 275 11.90 18.54 -6.25
C PRO A 275 11.70 18.12 -4.79
N GLN A 276 10.46 18.03 -4.30
CA GLN A 276 10.18 17.60 -2.94
C GLN A 276 10.37 16.08 -2.81
N VAL A 277 9.98 15.29 -3.79
CA VAL A 277 10.26 13.84 -3.84
C VAL A 277 11.76 13.58 -3.83
N ALA A 278 12.53 14.35 -4.62
CA ALA A 278 13.99 14.30 -4.62
C ALA A 278 14.57 14.74 -3.26
N HIS A 279 14.15 15.87 -2.71
CA HIS A 279 14.58 16.38 -1.39
C HIS A 279 14.29 15.40 -0.26
N ARG A 280 13.21 14.61 -0.39
CA ARG A 280 12.80 13.60 0.58
C ARG A 280 13.43 12.24 0.34
N ASP A 281 14.40 12.12 -0.57
CA ASP A 281 15.09 10.88 -0.93
C ASP A 281 14.10 9.73 -1.16
N MET A 282 13.03 10.01 -1.92
CA MET A 282 11.95 9.05 -2.14
C MET A 282 12.18 8.15 -3.36
N LEU A 283 13.23 8.41 -4.13
CA LEU A 283 13.72 7.54 -5.19
C LEU A 283 15.16 7.16 -4.89
N VAL A 284 15.45 5.86 -4.84
CA VAL A 284 16.77 5.33 -4.51
C VAL A 284 17.31 4.49 -5.67
N ASP A 285 18.60 4.63 -5.92
CA ASP A 285 19.33 3.76 -6.83
C ASP A 285 19.47 2.37 -6.21
N VAL A 286 19.27 1.35 -7.03
CA VAL A 286 19.41 -0.06 -6.67
C VAL A 286 20.40 -0.66 -7.65
N PRO A 287 21.68 -0.82 -7.27
CA PRO A 287 22.65 -1.51 -8.10
C PRO A 287 22.10 -2.89 -8.48
N HIS A 288 22.07 -3.21 -9.77
CA HIS A 288 21.51 -4.46 -10.28
C HIS A 288 22.46 -5.06 -11.32
N PRO A 289 22.70 -6.39 -11.30
CA PRO A 289 23.70 -7.02 -12.18
C PRO A 289 23.37 -6.91 -13.68
N THR A 290 22.08 -6.86 -14.02
CA THR A 290 21.59 -6.91 -15.41
C THR A 290 20.70 -5.74 -15.83
N VAL A 291 20.38 -4.81 -14.91
CA VAL A 291 19.44 -3.69 -15.18
C VAL A 291 20.15 -2.40 -14.81
N GLU A 292 20.69 -1.71 -15.80
CA GLU A 292 21.46 -0.49 -15.58
C GLU A 292 20.55 0.66 -15.14
N GLY A 293 20.95 1.39 -14.09
CA GLY A 293 20.21 2.57 -13.63
C GLY A 293 18.88 2.29 -12.93
N LEU A 294 18.67 1.08 -12.40
CA LEU A 294 17.46 0.74 -11.66
C LEU A 294 17.25 1.70 -10.48
N ARG A 295 16.15 2.46 -10.55
CA ARG A 295 15.64 3.31 -9.46
C ARG A 295 14.31 2.78 -8.95
N ALA A 296 14.09 2.87 -7.64
CA ALA A 296 12.86 2.41 -6.99
C ALA A 296 12.39 3.38 -5.91
N ALA A 297 11.09 3.30 -5.58
CA ALA A 297 10.53 4.05 -4.46
C ALA A 297 11.19 3.63 -3.13
N ALA A 298 11.65 4.61 -2.36
CA ALA A 298 12.31 4.42 -1.08
C ALA A 298 11.32 3.98 0.03
N SER A 299 11.85 3.69 1.22
CA SER A 299 11.00 3.56 2.40
C SER A 299 10.34 4.90 2.72
N PRO A 300 9.03 4.92 3.07
CA PRO A 300 8.38 6.15 3.52
C PRO A 300 8.79 6.55 4.96
N LEU A 301 9.49 5.67 5.69
CA LEU A 301 9.95 5.93 7.06
C LEU A 301 11.32 6.61 7.05
N LYS A 302 11.43 7.74 7.75
CA LYS A 302 12.71 8.43 8.04
C LYS A 302 13.02 8.28 9.52
N LEU A 303 13.89 7.33 9.86
CA LEU A 303 14.31 7.03 11.23
C LEU A 303 15.69 7.65 11.47
N SER A 304 15.86 8.35 12.60
CA SER A 304 17.11 9.05 12.95
C SER A 304 18.29 8.10 13.16
N ASP A 305 18.07 7.04 13.93
CA ASP A 305 19.14 6.15 14.44
C ASP A 305 19.17 4.79 13.76
N GLY A 306 18.39 4.61 12.68
CA GLY A 306 18.29 3.36 11.93
C GLY A 306 17.61 3.56 10.58
N PRO A 307 18.13 4.44 9.71
CA PRO A 307 17.51 4.72 8.42
C PRO A 307 17.49 3.46 7.54
N ALA A 308 16.47 3.37 6.69
CA ALA A 308 16.40 2.31 5.69
C ALA A 308 17.57 2.44 4.70
N SER A 309 18.22 1.32 4.40
CA SER A 309 19.32 1.23 3.43
C SER A 309 19.04 0.18 2.36
N ILE A 310 19.61 0.39 1.17
CA ILE A 310 19.63 -0.63 0.11
C ILE A 310 20.87 -1.50 0.31
N ARG A 311 20.66 -2.81 0.43
CA ARG A 311 21.68 -3.84 0.70
C ARG A 311 21.80 -4.87 -0.41
N HIS A 312 20.68 -5.22 -1.03
CA HIS A 312 20.62 -6.20 -2.11
C HIS A 312 19.65 -5.76 -3.20
N HIS A 313 19.97 -6.09 -4.45
CA HIS A 313 19.00 -6.04 -5.54
C HIS A 313 17.87 -7.04 -5.32
N PRO A 314 16.75 -6.91 -6.05
CA PRO A 314 15.75 -7.96 -6.17
C PRO A 314 16.39 -9.25 -6.70
N PRO A 315 16.44 -10.34 -5.91
CA PRO A 315 17.23 -11.51 -6.27
C PRO A 315 16.58 -12.33 -7.38
N GLU A 316 17.39 -13.06 -8.16
CA GLU A 316 16.89 -14.09 -9.07
C GLU A 316 16.40 -15.34 -8.32
N ASN A 317 15.63 -16.18 -9.02
CA ASN A 317 15.09 -17.41 -8.43
C ASN A 317 16.19 -18.42 -8.12
N GLY A 318 16.47 -18.61 -6.83
CA GLY A 318 17.50 -19.50 -6.32
C GLY A 318 18.90 -18.89 -6.27
N GLU A 319 19.04 -17.57 -6.45
CA GLU A 319 20.34 -16.87 -6.46
C GLU A 319 21.18 -17.15 -5.20
N HIS A 320 20.52 -17.32 -4.05
CA HIS A 320 21.18 -17.50 -2.76
C HIS A 320 20.93 -18.89 -2.17
N THR A 321 20.46 -19.87 -2.96
CA THR A 321 20.10 -21.20 -2.44
C THR A 321 21.29 -21.88 -1.76
N GLU A 322 22.44 -21.93 -2.43
CA GLU A 322 23.62 -22.62 -1.91
C GLU A 322 24.15 -21.95 -0.63
N GLU A 323 24.29 -20.62 -0.66
CA GLU A 323 24.70 -19.79 0.48
C GLU A 323 23.84 -20.05 1.72
N ILE A 324 22.51 -19.97 1.56
CA ILE A 324 21.56 -20.18 2.67
C ILE A 324 21.64 -21.61 3.20
N LEU A 325 21.82 -22.62 2.34
CA LEU A 325 21.95 -24.00 2.79
C LEU A 325 23.25 -24.22 3.58
N PHE A 326 24.36 -23.60 3.20
CA PHE A 326 25.58 -23.64 4.01
C PHE A 326 25.39 -22.99 5.39
N GLU A 327 24.71 -21.84 5.49
CA GLU A 327 24.38 -21.20 6.77
C GLU A 327 23.49 -22.07 7.67
N LEU A 328 22.68 -22.93 7.06
CA LEU A 328 21.88 -23.94 7.76
C LEU A 328 22.69 -25.17 8.21
N GLY A 329 23.95 -25.27 7.80
CA GLY A 329 24.87 -26.35 8.16
C GLY A 329 24.84 -27.56 7.23
N TYR A 330 24.28 -27.43 6.02
CA TYR A 330 24.38 -28.46 5.00
C TYR A 330 25.78 -28.49 4.39
N SER A 331 26.34 -29.68 4.17
CA SER A 331 27.59 -29.85 3.43
C SER A 331 27.37 -29.72 1.92
N LYS A 332 28.46 -29.60 1.15
CA LYS A 332 28.39 -29.64 -0.33
C LYS A 332 27.69 -30.89 -0.85
N ASP A 333 27.98 -32.04 -0.24
CA ASP A 333 27.39 -33.32 -0.62
C ASP A 333 25.90 -33.39 -0.29
N ASP A 334 25.48 -32.80 0.84
CA ASP A 334 24.06 -32.69 1.18
C ASP A 334 23.32 -31.80 0.16
N ILE A 335 23.91 -30.65 -0.21
CA ILE A 335 23.30 -29.72 -1.17
C ILE A 335 23.17 -30.38 -2.54
N ALA A 336 24.23 -31.05 -3.02
CA ALA A 336 24.18 -31.81 -4.27
C ALA A 336 23.11 -32.91 -4.24
N SER A 337 22.95 -33.59 -3.09
CA SER A 337 21.90 -34.60 -2.90
C SER A 337 20.49 -34.00 -2.91
N LEU A 338 20.29 -32.85 -2.27
CA LEU A 338 19.01 -32.13 -2.28
C LEU A 338 18.64 -31.63 -3.68
N GLU A 339 19.62 -31.12 -4.44
CA GLU A 339 19.42 -30.70 -5.82
C GLU A 339 19.08 -31.88 -6.73
N ALA A 340 19.84 -32.98 -6.63
CA ALA A 340 19.59 -34.20 -7.40
C ALA A 340 18.20 -34.82 -7.11
N ALA A 341 17.71 -34.70 -5.87
CA ALA A 341 16.36 -35.12 -5.47
C ALA A 341 15.26 -34.15 -5.92
N GLY A 342 15.60 -32.97 -6.46
CA GLY A 342 14.63 -31.92 -6.82
C GLY A 342 13.97 -31.26 -5.60
N ALA A 343 14.62 -31.33 -4.43
CA ALA A 343 14.17 -30.67 -3.21
C ALA A 343 14.49 -29.18 -3.20
N VAL A 344 15.60 -28.79 -3.85
CA VAL A 344 16.05 -27.41 -4.03
C VAL A 344 16.57 -27.18 -5.44
N ARG A 345 16.72 -25.92 -5.85
CA ARG A 345 17.42 -25.52 -7.08
C ARG A 345 18.53 -24.54 -6.74
N VAL A 346 19.75 -24.83 -7.16
CA VAL A 346 20.87 -23.89 -7.06
C VAL A 346 21.02 -23.15 -8.40
N MET A 347 21.13 -21.82 -8.34
CA MET A 347 21.48 -21.05 -9.53
C MET A 347 22.96 -21.32 -9.87
N ARG A 348 23.24 -21.57 -11.14
CA ARG A 348 24.61 -21.72 -11.65
C ARG A 348 24.89 -20.56 -12.58
N ASP A 349 26.10 -20.02 -12.48
CA ASP A 349 26.61 -18.92 -13.31
C ASP A 349 26.55 -19.23 -14.82
#